data_AF-A0A3C1DDW5-F1
#
_entry.id   AF-A0A3C1DDW5-F1
#
_cell.length_a   1.000
_cell.length_b   1.000
_cell.length_c   1.000
_cell.angle_alpha   90.00
_cell.angle_beta   90.00
_cell.angle_gamma   90.00
#
_symmetry.space_group_name_H-M   'P 1'
#
loop_
_entity.id
_entity.type
_entity.pdbx_description
1 polymer ?
#
loop_
_entity_poly.entity_id
_entity_poly.type
_entity_poly.pdbx_seq_one_letter_code
_entity_poly.pdbx_strand_id
1 'polypeptide(L)'
;MADGRRGALRETRRNDCMQRRAEWGPMSGPRHPIVAGHRNSRLDASASFAWADAISSRTPMAALPIALFASEVMASGDCSTSRLPSTETRPENMNSICAMLLHFYEEFGFPGGFPLMGVRVLLGSDEPDSTKWHCNNLNSMFGNWMALLLLYIVPLFLPNVRFLTLSAMLFLFAEVLMHLVLFNVRQRSLYNPDMVTGVLLMGAIGLYYFLNVFDASVLAWWDWVLAVVWFVAVFVFCFRSPLYWKLGDKPGYPLTEQTAFGLVRPKQKPETQRESQASAQSLR
;
A
#
# COMPACT_ATOMS: atom_id res chain seq x y z
N MET A 1 -48.03 41.25 23.06
CA MET A 1 -46.94 42.17 22.64
C MET A 1 -45.64 41.67 23.22
N ALA A 2 -44.57 41.68 22.40
CA ALA A 2 -43.18 41.33 22.72
C ALA A 2 -42.79 39.84 22.78
N ASP A 3 -42.70 39.16 21.62
CA ASP A 3 -41.53 38.30 21.29
C ASP A 3 -41.46 38.00 19.79
N GLY A 4 -40.73 38.81 19.02
CA GLY A 4 -40.65 38.66 17.56
C GLY A 4 -39.49 39.41 16.89
N ARG A 5 -38.50 39.89 17.64
CA ARG A 5 -37.39 40.72 17.13
C ARG A 5 -35.99 40.19 17.44
N ARG A 6 -35.82 38.87 17.61
CA ARG A 6 -34.49 38.25 17.78
C ARG A 6 -34.04 37.35 16.61
N GLY A 7 -34.89 37.13 15.59
CA GLY A 7 -34.53 36.34 14.40
C GLY A 7 -33.76 37.11 13.32
N ALA A 8 -34.05 38.40 13.12
CA ALA A 8 -33.59 39.15 11.94
C ALA A 8 -32.15 39.71 12.01
N LEU A 9 -31.47 39.64 13.17
CA LEU A 9 -30.10 40.18 13.36
C LEU A 9 -28.99 39.13 13.27
N ARG A 10 -29.33 37.83 13.18
CA ARG A 10 -28.35 36.74 13.00
C ARG A 10 -28.12 36.35 11.54
N GLU A 11 -29.03 36.74 10.65
CA GLU A 11 -28.99 36.38 9.23
C GLU A 11 -28.17 37.37 8.39
N THR A 12 -28.06 38.63 8.84
CA THR A 12 -27.26 39.67 8.18
C THR A 12 -25.75 39.58 8.42
N ARG A 13 -25.27 38.91 9.48
CA ARG A 13 -23.82 38.69 9.71
C ARG A 13 -23.23 37.50 8.97
N ARG A 14 -24.04 36.57 8.46
CA ARG A 14 -23.55 35.36 7.77
C ARG A 14 -23.28 35.60 6.28
N ASN A 15 -23.92 36.60 5.69
CA ASN A 15 -23.77 36.93 4.27
C ASN A 15 -22.56 37.83 3.99
N ASP A 16 -22.11 38.63 4.97
CA ASP A 16 -20.92 39.50 4.85
C ASP A 16 -19.58 38.76 4.84
N CYS A 17 -19.55 37.49 5.27
CA CYS A 17 -18.34 36.67 5.26
C CYS A 17 -18.17 35.87 3.95
N MET A 18 -19.23 35.73 3.15
CA MET A 18 -19.20 35.01 1.87
C MET A 18 -18.93 35.94 0.66
N GLN A 19 -19.15 37.25 0.79
CA GLN A 19 -18.93 38.21 -0.31
C GLN A 19 -17.49 38.74 -0.44
N ARG A 20 -16.60 38.55 0.55
CA ARG A 20 -15.20 39.03 0.50
C ARG A 20 -14.18 38.04 -0.09
N ARG A 21 -14.60 36.87 -0.58
CA ARG A 21 -13.69 35.88 -1.21
C ARG A 21 -13.74 35.86 -2.74
N ALA A 22 -14.57 36.71 -3.35
CA ALA A 22 -14.75 36.78 -4.81
C ALA A 22 -13.98 37.93 -5.50
N GLU A 23 -13.08 38.64 -4.79
CA GLU A 23 -12.37 39.82 -5.34
C GLU A 23 -10.89 39.58 -5.70
N TRP A 24 -10.38 38.34 -5.66
CA TRP A 24 -9.01 38.05 -6.09
C TRP A 24 -8.97 37.58 -7.55
N GLY A 25 -9.10 38.53 -8.47
CA GLY A 25 -8.66 38.41 -9.87
C GLY A 25 -7.13 38.50 -10.00
N PRO A 26 -6.58 38.17 -11.18
CA PRO A 26 -5.15 37.82 -11.34
C PRO A 26 -4.25 39.04 -11.26
N MET A 27 -3.23 39.00 -10.40
CA MET A 27 -2.15 40.00 -10.41
C MET A 27 -1.16 39.69 -11.53
N SER A 28 -1.21 40.52 -12.57
CA SER A 28 -0.14 40.72 -13.54
C SER A 28 0.86 41.73 -12.98
N GLY A 29 2.13 41.32 -12.86
CA GLY A 29 3.25 42.17 -12.44
C GLY A 29 4.55 41.77 -13.17
N PRO A 30 5.50 42.71 -13.35
CA PRO A 30 6.37 42.78 -14.52
C PRO A 30 7.58 41.82 -14.50
N ARG A 31 7.98 41.40 -15.70
CA ARG A 31 9.18 40.63 -15.99
C ARG A 31 10.43 41.51 -15.87
N HIS A 32 11.44 41.04 -15.16
CA HIS A 32 12.83 41.45 -15.35
C HIS A 32 13.71 40.24 -15.67
N PRO A 33 14.71 40.39 -16.55
CA PRO A 33 15.55 39.30 -17.02
C PRO A 33 16.72 39.07 -16.05
N ILE A 34 16.98 37.81 -15.70
CA ILE A 34 18.27 37.41 -15.13
C ILE A 34 18.86 36.36 -16.06
N VAL A 35 19.98 36.74 -16.66
CA VAL A 35 20.82 35.95 -17.55
C VAL A 35 21.80 35.11 -16.71
N ALA A 36 21.83 33.82 -17.06
CA ALA A 36 22.90 32.83 -16.99
C ALA A 36 23.76 32.63 -15.72
N GLY A 37 23.75 31.39 -15.24
CA GLY A 37 24.78 30.80 -14.39
C GLY A 37 24.76 29.28 -14.48
N HIS A 38 25.40 28.73 -15.51
CA HIS A 38 25.70 27.31 -15.65
C HIS A 38 26.45 26.77 -14.42
N ARG A 39 25.95 25.68 -13.83
CA ARG A 39 26.80 24.62 -13.28
C ARG A 39 26.08 23.28 -13.31
N ASN A 40 26.54 22.44 -14.24
CA ASN A 40 26.28 21.02 -14.28
C ASN A 40 26.84 20.35 -13.01
N SER A 41 25.98 19.63 -12.30
CA SER A 41 26.39 18.46 -11.52
C SER A 41 25.39 17.35 -11.83
N ARG A 42 25.73 16.55 -12.86
CA ARG A 42 25.17 15.21 -13.02
C ARG A 42 25.54 14.42 -11.77
N LEU A 43 24.56 14.18 -10.92
CA LEU A 43 24.57 13.02 -10.04
C LEU A 43 23.72 11.98 -10.77
N ASP A 44 24.41 10.96 -11.27
CA ASP A 44 23.82 9.86 -12.02
C ASP A 44 22.81 9.12 -11.14
N ALA A 45 21.53 9.38 -11.40
CA ALA A 45 20.39 8.63 -10.86
C ALA A 45 20.12 7.33 -11.65
N SER A 46 21.13 6.78 -12.33
CA SER A 46 21.02 5.57 -13.16
C SER A 46 21.23 4.26 -12.38
N ALA A 47 21.58 4.33 -11.09
CA ALA A 47 21.83 3.13 -10.27
C ALA A 47 20.57 2.54 -9.59
N SER A 48 19.43 3.24 -9.60
CA SER A 48 18.22 2.81 -8.87
C SER A 48 17.13 2.16 -9.73
N PHE A 49 17.32 2.04 -11.05
CA PHE A 49 16.31 1.53 -11.98
C PHE A 49 16.73 0.28 -12.78
N ALA A 50 17.97 -0.19 -12.63
CA ALA A 50 18.46 -1.36 -13.38
C ALA A 50 17.77 -2.69 -13.04
N TRP A 51 17.06 -2.79 -11.91
CA TRP A 51 16.33 -4.01 -11.55
C TRP A 51 14.96 -4.14 -12.23
N ALA A 52 14.33 -3.01 -12.59
CA ALA A 52 13.01 -3.00 -13.24
C ALA A 52 13.07 -3.41 -14.71
N ASP A 53 14.13 -3.04 -15.43
CA ASP A 53 14.28 -3.38 -16.85
C ASP A 53 14.68 -4.85 -17.08
N ALA A 54 15.30 -5.50 -16.10
CA ALA A 54 15.75 -6.90 -16.19
C ALA A 54 14.60 -7.93 -16.17
N ILE A 55 13.37 -7.52 -15.80
CA ILE A 55 12.20 -8.42 -15.71
C ILE A 55 11.29 -8.31 -16.95
N SER A 56 11.50 -7.31 -17.83
CA SER A 56 10.59 -7.07 -18.97
C SER A 56 10.89 -7.88 -20.25
N SER A 57 11.96 -8.68 -20.28
CA SER A 57 12.29 -9.52 -21.44
C SER A 57 11.57 -10.88 -21.41
N ARG A 58 10.31 -10.85 -21.86
CA ARG A 58 9.57 -11.94 -22.55
C ARG A 58 9.74 -13.36 -22.00
N THR A 59 8.83 -13.79 -21.13
CA THR A 59 8.20 -15.14 -21.15
C THR A 59 6.90 -15.13 -20.32
N PRO A 60 5.80 -15.77 -20.78
CA PRO A 60 4.61 -15.95 -19.95
C PRO A 60 4.81 -17.15 -19.02
N MET A 61 5.32 -16.91 -17.81
CA MET A 61 5.56 -17.92 -16.77
C MET A 61 4.95 -17.45 -15.43
N ALA A 62 3.63 -17.25 -15.37
CA ALA A 62 2.99 -16.66 -14.18
C ALA A 62 2.21 -17.66 -13.28
N ALA A 63 2.15 -18.95 -13.60
CA ALA A 63 1.38 -19.92 -12.81
C ALA A 63 2.20 -21.08 -12.21
N LEU A 64 3.33 -21.44 -12.83
CA LEU A 64 4.16 -22.57 -12.39
C LEU A 64 5.03 -22.32 -11.13
N PRO A 65 5.64 -21.13 -10.92
CA PRO A 65 6.56 -20.96 -9.79
C PRO A 65 5.86 -20.86 -8.43
N ILE A 66 4.60 -20.41 -8.37
CA ILE A 66 3.85 -20.27 -7.10
C ILE A 66 3.42 -21.64 -6.56
N ALA A 67 2.94 -22.53 -7.43
CA ALA A 67 2.55 -23.90 -7.03
C ALA A 67 3.77 -24.75 -6.63
N LEU A 68 4.89 -24.59 -7.34
CA LEU A 68 6.17 -25.23 -6.98
C LEU A 68 6.71 -24.72 -5.65
N PHE A 69 6.73 -23.39 -5.44
CA PHE A 69 7.15 -22.80 -4.17
C PHE A 69 6.25 -23.23 -3.00
N ALA A 70 4.92 -23.24 -3.18
CA ALA A 70 3.99 -23.73 -2.17
C ALA A 70 4.22 -25.23 -1.86
N SER A 71 4.50 -26.05 -2.87
CA SER A 71 4.80 -27.48 -2.67
C SER A 71 6.13 -27.71 -1.95
N GLU A 72 7.14 -26.88 -2.20
CA GLU A 72 8.48 -27.00 -1.63
C GLU A 72 8.54 -26.47 -0.20
N VAL A 73 7.81 -25.38 0.09
CA VAL A 73 7.55 -24.91 1.47
C VAL A 73 6.89 -26.01 2.30
N MET A 74 5.89 -26.69 1.75
CA MET A 74 5.17 -27.77 2.44
C MET A 74 5.98 -29.09 2.54
N ALA A 75 6.95 -29.30 1.65
CA ALA A 75 7.79 -30.52 1.63
C ALA A 75 8.95 -30.49 2.64
N SER A 76 9.25 -29.33 3.23
CA SER A 76 10.37 -29.18 4.18
C SER A 76 10.05 -29.56 5.64
N GLY A 77 8.83 -30.03 5.92
CA GLY A 77 8.39 -30.45 7.25
C GLY A 77 8.91 -31.84 7.65
N ASP A 78 10.18 -31.92 8.05
CA ASP A 78 10.74 -33.14 8.64
C ASP A 78 10.19 -33.33 10.07
N CYS A 79 9.31 -34.32 10.23
CA CYS A 79 8.69 -34.70 11.49
C CYS A 79 9.69 -35.50 12.33
N SER A 80 10.60 -34.83 13.03
CA SER A 80 11.46 -35.48 14.03
C SER A 80 11.46 -34.73 15.35
N THR A 81 10.94 -35.43 16.35
CA THR A 81 10.79 -35.02 17.74
C THR A 81 12.13 -34.78 18.45
N SER A 82 12.12 -33.83 19.40
CA SER A 82 13.01 -33.75 20.58
C SER A 82 14.40 -33.13 20.46
N ARG A 83 14.45 -31.80 20.27
CA ARG A 83 15.34 -30.84 20.97
C ARG A 83 15.13 -29.47 20.36
N LEU A 84 15.02 -28.42 21.16
CA LEU A 84 15.17 -27.05 20.67
C LEU A 84 16.67 -26.78 20.50
N PRO A 85 17.23 -26.67 19.28
CA PRO A 85 18.56 -26.14 19.11
C PRO A 85 18.45 -24.62 19.08
N SER A 86 19.15 -23.99 19.99
CA SER A 86 19.49 -22.58 19.93
C SER A 86 20.13 -22.24 18.58
N THR A 87 19.72 -21.10 17.99
CA THR A 87 20.37 -20.35 16.88
C THR A 87 20.08 -20.71 15.43
N GLU A 88 19.24 -21.70 15.12
CA GLU A 88 18.81 -21.93 13.74
C GLU A 88 17.67 -20.97 13.37
N THR A 89 17.95 -19.97 12.54
CA THR A 89 16.95 -19.07 11.98
C THR A 89 15.91 -19.89 11.23
N ARG A 90 14.72 -20.06 11.81
CA ARG A 90 13.67 -20.93 11.28
C ARG A 90 13.33 -20.57 9.82
N PRO A 91 13.39 -21.52 8.86
CA PRO A 91 13.08 -21.27 7.45
C PRO A 91 11.68 -20.69 7.23
N GLU A 92 10.76 -20.96 8.15
CA GLU A 92 9.41 -20.37 8.28
C GLU A 92 9.38 -18.85 8.07
N ASN A 93 10.27 -18.12 8.77
CA ASN A 93 10.28 -16.67 8.76
C ASN A 93 10.82 -16.15 7.42
N MET A 94 11.76 -16.87 6.81
CA MET A 94 12.26 -16.54 5.48
C MET A 94 11.16 -16.72 4.42
N ASN A 95 10.38 -17.79 4.52
CA ASN A 95 9.25 -18.04 3.63
C ASN A 95 8.20 -16.94 3.71
N SER A 96 7.91 -16.44 4.93
CA SER A 96 6.97 -15.33 5.13
C SER A 96 7.46 -14.02 4.49
N ILE A 97 8.77 -13.75 4.53
CA ILE A 97 9.37 -12.57 3.88
C ILE A 97 9.30 -12.72 2.36
N CYS A 98 9.67 -13.88 1.80
CA CYS A 98 9.55 -14.15 0.36
C CYS A 98 8.10 -14.00 -0.11
N ALA A 99 7.14 -14.53 0.65
CA ALA A 99 5.73 -14.39 0.37
C ALA A 99 5.26 -12.93 0.38
N MET A 100 5.74 -12.14 1.35
CA MET A 100 5.42 -10.72 1.43
C MET A 100 6.02 -9.91 0.26
N LEU A 101 7.22 -10.28 -0.23
CA LEU A 101 7.77 -9.65 -1.42
C LEU A 101 6.97 -9.97 -2.68
N LEU A 102 6.47 -11.20 -2.80
CA LEU A 102 5.53 -11.59 -3.88
C LEU A 102 4.20 -10.86 -3.74
N HIS A 103 3.71 -10.64 -2.51
CA HIS A 103 2.54 -9.81 -2.23
C HIS A 103 2.75 -8.39 -2.76
N PHE A 104 3.87 -7.74 -2.46
CA PHE A 104 4.17 -6.41 -2.99
C PHE A 104 4.24 -6.39 -4.52
N TYR A 105 4.70 -7.47 -5.13
CA TYR A 105 4.68 -7.60 -6.59
C TYR A 105 3.24 -7.68 -7.13
N GLU A 106 2.33 -8.37 -6.45
CA GLU A 106 0.92 -8.44 -6.85
C GLU A 106 0.22 -7.07 -6.70
N GLU A 107 0.51 -6.33 -5.61
CA GLU A 107 -0.02 -4.99 -5.30
C GLU A 107 0.31 -3.93 -6.34
N PHE A 108 1.58 -3.88 -6.75
CA PHE A 108 2.16 -2.76 -7.49
C PHE A 108 2.66 -3.14 -8.88
N GLY A 109 2.93 -4.43 -9.12
CA GLY A 109 3.43 -5.00 -10.36
C GLY A 109 2.30 -5.62 -11.19
N PHE A 110 2.01 -6.90 -10.96
CA PHE A 110 0.98 -7.63 -11.70
C PHE A 110 0.10 -8.48 -10.76
N PRO A 111 -1.23 -8.29 -10.78
CA PRO A 111 -1.98 -7.44 -11.70
C PRO A 111 -1.98 -5.95 -11.34
N GLY A 112 -1.44 -5.56 -10.18
CA GLY A 112 -1.37 -4.17 -9.73
C GLY A 112 -2.72 -3.59 -9.29
N GLY A 113 -2.73 -2.33 -8.86
CA GLY A 113 -3.96 -1.59 -8.53
C GLY A 113 -4.22 -1.38 -7.04
N PHE A 114 -3.26 -1.74 -6.19
CA PHE A 114 -3.36 -1.51 -4.74
C PHE A 114 -3.61 -0.03 -4.37
N PRO A 115 -2.98 0.98 -4.98
CA PRO A 115 -3.28 2.39 -4.71
C PRO A 115 -4.74 2.77 -4.96
N LEU A 116 -5.35 2.33 -6.07
CA LEU A 116 -6.79 2.55 -6.30
C LEU A 116 -7.63 1.88 -5.22
N MET A 117 -7.27 0.64 -4.83
CA MET A 117 -7.93 -0.03 -3.72
C MET A 117 -7.79 0.76 -2.43
N GLY A 118 -6.60 1.23 -2.09
CA GLY A 118 -6.36 2.07 -0.93
C GLY A 118 -7.22 3.33 -0.96
N VAL A 119 -7.25 4.06 -2.07
CA VAL A 119 -8.07 5.28 -2.17
C VAL A 119 -9.56 4.98 -2.01
N ARG A 120 -10.08 3.92 -2.63
CA ARG A 120 -11.50 3.54 -2.50
C ARG A 120 -11.86 3.00 -1.12
N VAL A 121 -11.06 2.10 -0.59
CA VAL A 121 -11.37 1.34 0.63
C VAL A 121 -10.93 2.08 1.89
N LEU A 122 -9.70 2.63 1.89
CA LEU A 122 -9.11 3.28 3.05
C LEU A 122 -9.52 4.76 3.15
N LEU A 123 -9.80 5.43 2.03
CA LEU A 123 -10.22 6.84 2.01
C LEU A 123 -11.69 7.06 1.63
N GLY A 124 -12.38 6.03 1.12
CA GLY A 124 -13.77 6.18 0.71
C GLY A 124 -13.94 7.11 -0.49
N SER A 125 -12.90 7.26 -1.32
CA SER A 125 -12.92 8.16 -2.48
C SER A 125 -13.01 7.36 -3.78
N ASP A 126 -13.93 7.77 -4.65
CA ASP A 126 -14.11 7.21 -6.00
C ASP A 126 -13.49 8.09 -7.10
N GLU A 127 -12.60 9.02 -6.74
CA GLU A 127 -11.94 9.91 -7.70
C GLU A 127 -11.16 9.09 -8.75
N PRO A 128 -11.51 9.17 -10.06
CA PRO A 128 -10.86 8.39 -11.09
C PRO A 128 -9.47 8.92 -11.49
N ASP A 129 -9.17 10.18 -11.18
CA ASP A 129 -7.90 10.82 -11.52
C ASP A 129 -6.85 10.60 -10.42
N SER A 130 -5.84 9.79 -10.74
CA SER A 130 -4.76 9.44 -9.81
C SER A 130 -3.90 10.64 -9.41
N THR A 131 -3.89 11.72 -10.18
CA THR A 131 -3.12 12.93 -9.88
C THR A 131 -3.70 13.74 -8.72
N LYS A 132 -4.97 13.52 -8.39
CA LYS A 132 -5.66 14.18 -7.29
C LYS A 132 -5.62 13.39 -5.99
N TRP A 133 -5.05 12.18 -6.02
CA TRP A 133 -4.95 11.35 -4.83
C TRP A 133 -3.81 11.86 -3.94
N HIS A 134 -4.04 11.88 -2.62
CA HIS A 134 -2.98 12.04 -1.62
C HIS A 134 -2.16 10.74 -1.47
N CYS A 135 -1.84 10.10 -2.60
CA CYS A 135 -1.21 8.80 -2.69
C CYS A 135 -0.29 8.75 -3.90
N ASN A 136 0.94 8.30 -3.70
CA ASN A 136 1.98 8.27 -4.72
C ASN A 136 2.88 7.04 -4.53
N ASN A 137 3.90 6.86 -5.37
CA ASN A 137 4.81 5.71 -5.23
C ASN A 137 5.63 5.77 -3.93
N LEU A 138 5.91 6.96 -3.39
CA LEU A 138 6.76 7.14 -2.22
C LEU A 138 6.06 6.72 -0.92
N ASN A 139 4.81 7.15 -0.70
CA ASN A 139 4.09 6.73 0.49
C ASN A 139 3.63 5.27 0.40
N SER A 140 3.31 4.78 -0.79
CA SER A 140 3.04 3.36 -1.04
C SER A 140 4.26 2.49 -0.67
N MET A 141 5.45 2.84 -1.18
CA MET A 141 6.68 2.17 -0.80
C MET A 141 6.94 2.27 0.71
N PHE A 142 6.79 3.46 1.30
CA PHE A 142 6.99 3.64 2.74
C PHE A 142 6.09 2.74 3.58
N GLY A 143 4.78 2.72 3.31
CA GLY A 143 3.83 1.92 4.07
C GLY A 143 4.19 0.43 4.04
N ASN A 144 4.45 -0.09 2.84
CA ASN A 144 4.66 -1.51 2.63
C ASN A 144 6.04 -1.97 3.15
N TRP A 145 7.10 -1.20 2.88
CA TRP A 145 8.43 -1.52 3.40
C TRP A 145 8.53 -1.39 4.92
N MET A 146 7.86 -0.39 5.53
CA MET A 146 7.84 -0.28 6.99
C MET A 146 7.01 -1.39 7.62
N ALA A 147 5.90 -1.81 6.98
CA ALA A 147 5.13 -2.97 7.44
C ALA A 147 5.97 -4.26 7.39
N LEU A 148 6.64 -4.53 6.26
CA LEU A 148 7.57 -5.66 6.13
C LEU A 148 8.66 -5.63 7.21
N LEU A 149 9.29 -4.47 7.40
CA LEU A 149 10.36 -4.29 8.37
C LEU A 149 9.87 -4.59 9.79
N LEU A 150 8.77 -3.97 10.22
CA LEU A 150 8.33 -4.00 11.61
C LEU A 150 7.55 -5.29 11.98
N LEU A 151 6.88 -5.92 11.01
CA LEU A 151 6.08 -7.13 11.24
C LEU A 151 6.81 -8.43 10.92
N TYR A 152 7.85 -8.42 10.09
CA TYR A 152 8.52 -9.66 9.68
C TYR A 152 10.03 -9.64 9.93
N ILE A 153 10.72 -8.56 9.55
CA ILE A 153 12.17 -8.47 9.71
C ILE A 153 12.55 -8.28 11.19
N VAL A 154 11.87 -7.40 11.92
CA VAL A 154 12.17 -7.17 13.35
C VAL A 154 11.94 -8.44 14.20
N PRO A 155 10.81 -9.17 14.07
CA PRO A 155 10.62 -10.45 14.78
C PRO A 155 11.66 -11.52 14.41
N LEU A 156 12.16 -11.51 13.17
CA LEU A 156 13.23 -12.43 12.75
C LEU A 156 14.51 -12.25 13.58
N PHE A 157 14.87 -11.02 13.92
CA PHE A 157 16.04 -10.72 14.75
C PHE A 157 15.77 -10.82 16.26
N LEU A 158 14.50 -10.80 16.68
CA LEU A 158 14.08 -10.85 18.07
C LEU A 158 13.15 -12.04 18.36
N PRO A 159 13.55 -13.29 18.05
CA PRO A 159 12.65 -14.45 18.13
C PRO A 159 12.20 -14.79 19.56
N ASN A 160 12.96 -14.34 20.57
CA ASN A 160 12.62 -14.52 21.98
C ASN A 160 11.53 -13.55 22.47
N VAL A 161 11.21 -12.52 21.69
CA VAL A 161 10.16 -11.56 22.02
C VAL A 161 8.83 -12.10 21.47
N ARG A 162 8.17 -12.91 22.29
CA ARG A 162 7.01 -13.74 21.91
C ARG A 162 5.90 -12.97 21.20
N PHE A 163 5.52 -11.80 21.72
CA PHE A 163 4.44 -11.00 21.13
C PHE A 163 4.75 -10.49 19.72
N LEU A 164 6.04 -10.27 19.37
CA LEU A 164 6.43 -9.82 18.03
C LEU A 164 6.23 -10.93 17.00
N THR A 165 6.66 -12.15 17.32
CA THR A 165 6.43 -13.33 16.47
C THR A 165 4.94 -13.66 16.37
N LEU A 166 4.21 -13.57 17.49
CA LEU A 166 2.76 -13.75 17.51
C LEU A 166 2.06 -12.69 16.65
N SER A 167 2.52 -11.44 16.68
CA SER A 167 1.98 -10.36 15.87
C SER A 167 2.15 -10.61 14.37
N ALA A 168 3.30 -11.15 13.95
CA ALA A 168 3.54 -11.52 12.56
C ALA A 168 2.54 -12.59 12.10
N MET A 169 2.33 -13.63 12.93
CA MET A 169 1.36 -14.69 12.67
C MET A 169 -0.08 -14.16 12.60
N LEU A 170 -0.49 -13.33 13.55
CA LEU A 170 -1.84 -12.73 13.54
C LEU A 170 -2.05 -11.85 12.31
N PHE A 171 -1.02 -11.15 11.87
CA PHE A 171 -1.09 -10.32 10.68
C PHE A 171 -1.25 -11.15 9.39
N LEU A 172 -0.61 -12.33 9.28
CA LEU A 172 -0.85 -13.26 8.17
C LEU A 172 -2.34 -13.62 8.04
N PHE A 173 -3.00 -13.93 9.16
CA PHE A 173 -4.44 -14.23 9.16
C PHE A 173 -5.29 -12.99 8.87
N ALA A 174 -4.87 -11.82 9.36
CA ALA A 174 -5.54 -10.56 9.06
C ALA A 174 -5.48 -10.25 7.56
N GLU A 175 -4.35 -10.47 6.90
CA GLU A 175 -4.20 -10.27 5.44
C GLU A 175 -5.17 -11.17 4.66
N VAL A 176 -5.21 -12.47 4.99
CA VAL A 176 -6.19 -13.39 4.39
C VAL A 176 -7.61 -12.88 4.56
N LEU A 177 -7.99 -12.46 5.77
CA LEU A 177 -9.34 -11.95 6.03
C LEU A 177 -9.63 -10.64 5.26
N MET A 178 -8.66 -9.72 5.21
CA MET A 178 -8.80 -8.43 4.53
C MET A 178 -8.97 -8.61 3.03
N HIS A 179 -8.09 -9.37 2.38
CA HIS A 179 -8.11 -9.57 0.93
C HIS A 179 -9.20 -10.54 0.48
N LEU A 180 -9.48 -11.61 1.23
CA LEU A 180 -10.52 -12.56 0.84
C LEU A 180 -11.92 -11.96 0.99
N VAL A 181 -12.17 -11.23 2.08
CA VAL A 181 -13.52 -10.79 2.47
C VAL A 181 -13.66 -9.27 2.43
N LEU A 182 -12.90 -8.54 3.24
CA LEU A 182 -13.17 -7.12 3.52
C LEU A 182 -13.07 -6.24 2.28
N PHE A 183 -12.00 -6.40 1.50
CA PHE A 183 -11.73 -5.59 0.32
C PHE A 183 -12.65 -5.95 -0.84
N ASN A 184 -12.89 -7.25 -1.06
CA ASN A 184 -13.86 -7.71 -2.05
C ASN A 184 -15.28 -7.15 -1.80
N VAL A 185 -15.75 -7.21 -0.54
CA VAL A 185 -17.06 -6.66 -0.17
C VAL A 185 -17.11 -5.15 -0.37
N ARG A 186 -16.06 -4.40 0.00
CA ARG A 186 -16.04 -2.94 -0.16
C ARG A 186 -15.88 -2.49 -1.60
N GLN A 187 -15.08 -3.17 -2.41
CA GLN A 187 -14.90 -2.85 -3.82
C GLN A 187 -16.00 -3.42 -4.72
N ARG A 188 -16.85 -4.31 -4.20
CA ARG A 188 -17.83 -5.08 -4.98
C ARG A 188 -17.18 -5.83 -6.13
N SER A 189 -16.00 -6.40 -5.86
CA SER A 189 -15.23 -7.20 -6.81
C SER A 189 -15.03 -8.60 -6.24
N LEU A 190 -14.86 -9.58 -7.12
CA LEU A 190 -14.46 -10.94 -6.75
C LEU A 190 -12.94 -11.08 -6.61
N TYR A 191 -12.21 -10.09 -7.09
CA TYR A 191 -10.76 -10.07 -7.08
C TYR A 191 -10.26 -8.67 -6.68
N ASN A 192 -9.26 -8.64 -5.81
CA ASN A 192 -8.46 -7.47 -5.52
C ASN A 192 -6.98 -7.84 -5.64
N PRO A 193 -6.09 -6.85 -5.81
CA PRO A 193 -4.66 -7.08 -5.72
C PRO A 193 -4.35 -7.83 -4.42
N ASP A 194 -3.50 -8.85 -4.53
CA ASP A 194 -3.01 -9.73 -3.45
C ASP A 194 -3.92 -10.85 -3.01
N MET A 195 -5.04 -11.03 -3.70
CA MET A 195 -5.88 -12.17 -3.39
C MET A 195 -5.15 -13.50 -3.64
N VAL A 196 -4.26 -13.59 -4.63
CA VAL A 196 -3.53 -14.84 -4.91
C VAL A 196 -2.46 -15.07 -3.85
N THR A 197 -1.55 -14.12 -3.68
CA THR A 197 -0.42 -14.24 -2.75
C THR A 197 -0.86 -14.18 -1.30
N GLY A 198 -1.74 -13.26 -0.93
CA GLY A 198 -2.29 -13.14 0.43
C GLY A 198 -3.08 -14.38 0.85
N VAL A 199 -3.99 -14.89 0.00
CA VAL A 199 -4.82 -16.05 0.39
C VAL A 199 -4.08 -17.36 0.24
N LEU A 200 -3.47 -17.62 -0.92
CA LEU A 200 -2.88 -18.93 -1.20
C LEU A 200 -1.51 -19.09 -0.55
N LEU A 201 -0.64 -18.08 -0.63
CA LEU A 201 0.72 -18.20 -0.14
C LEU A 201 0.82 -17.83 1.35
N MET A 202 0.37 -16.63 1.73
CA MET A 202 0.43 -16.20 3.13
C MET A 202 -0.54 -16.99 4.01
N GLY A 203 -1.73 -17.31 3.49
CA GLY A 203 -2.67 -18.19 4.19
C GLY A 203 -2.14 -19.60 4.41
N ALA A 204 -1.46 -20.20 3.42
CA ALA A 204 -0.84 -21.52 3.59
C ALA A 204 0.30 -21.47 4.63
N ILE A 205 1.17 -20.45 4.59
CA ILE A 205 2.25 -20.27 5.57
C ILE A 205 1.68 -20.06 6.98
N GLY A 206 0.67 -19.20 7.12
CA GLY A 206 0.01 -18.95 8.40
C GLY A 206 -0.65 -20.20 8.97
N LEU A 207 -1.34 -20.98 8.14
CA LEU A 207 -1.95 -22.24 8.54
C LEU A 207 -0.90 -23.29 8.96
N TYR A 208 0.16 -23.44 8.17
CA TYR A 208 1.25 -24.36 8.49
C TYR A 208 1.90 -24.00 9.82
N TYR A 209 2.21 -22.72 10.04
CA TYR A 209 2.76 -22.23 11.29
C TYR A 209 1.83 -22.52 12.46
N PHE A 210 0.53 -22.25 12.32
CA PHE A 210 -0.46 -22.48 13.37
C PHE A 210 -0.62 -23.95 13.74
N LEU A 211 -0.53 -24.86 12.77
CA LEU A 211 -0.71 -26.31 13.00
C LEU A 211 0.55 -27.01 13.52
N ASN A 212 1.75 -26.57 13.09
CA ASN A 212 2.99 -27.32 13.31
C ASN A 212 4.00 -26.62 14.24
N VAL A 213 3.95 -25.29 14.33
CA VAL A 213 4.99 -24.48 15.01
C VAL A 213 4.43 -23.75 16.23
N PHE A 214 3.16 -23.37 16.18
CA PHE A 214 2.51 -22.60 17.21
C PHE A 214 2.21 -23.45 18.46
N ASP A 215 2.77 -23.02 19.59
CA ASP A 215 2.50 -23.61 20.90
C ASP A 215 1.90 -22.54 21.82
N ALA A 216 0.60 -22.66 22.10
CA ALA A 216 -0.09 -21.70 22.96
C ALA A 216 0.37 -21.81 24.43
N SER A 217 0.93 -22.93 24.85
CA SER A 217 1.29 -23.17 26.25
C SER A 217 2.47 -22.32 26.72
N VAL A 218 3.31 -21.85 25.79
CA VAL A 218 4.44 -20.97 26.09
C VAL A 218 4.07 -19.48 26.10
N LEU A 219 2.84 -19.13 25.71
CA LEU A 219 2.37 -17.75 25.62
C LEU A 219 1.63 -17.34 26.88
N ALA A 220 1.95 -16.16 27.38
CA ALA A 220 1.15 -15.51 28.39
C ALA A 220 -0.03 -14.78 27.75
N TRP A 221 -1.10 -14.54 28.51
CA TRP A 221 -2.27 -13.84 28.00
C TRP A 221 -1.95 -12.42 27.50
N TRP A 222 -0.95 -11.74 28.09
CA TRP A 222 -0.54 -10.41 27.63
C TRP A 222 0.23 -10.44 26.32
N ASP A 223 0.85 -11.57 25.93
CA ASP A 223 1.50 -11.69 24.62
C ASP A 223 0.47 -11.49 23.51
N TRP A 224 -0.75 -12.01 23.69
CA TRP A 224 -1.86 -11.80 22.76
C TRP A 224 -2.27 -10.33 22.66
N VAL A 225 -2.42 -9.65 23.79
CA VAL A 225 -2.79 -8.24 23.83
C VAL A 225 -1.70 -7.39 23.16
N LEU A 226 -0.44 -7.63 23.52
CA LEU A 226 0.70 -6.90 22.95
C LEU A 226 0.85 -7.18 21.46
N ALA A 227 0.61 -8.40 21.00
CA ALA A 227 0.65 -8.74 19.57
C ALA A 227 -0.41 -7.96 18.78
N VAL A 228 -1.64 -7.91 19.29
CA VAL A 228 -2.72 -7.13 18.66
C VAL A 228 -2.39 -5.64 18.65
N VAL A 229 -1.95 -5.10 19.78
CA VAL A 229 -1.53 -3.70 19.89
C VAL A 229 -0.39 -3.40 18.93
N TRP A 230 0.59 -4.30 18.78
CA TRP A 230 1.74 -4.13 17.90
C TRP A 230 1.32 -4.04 16.44
N PHE A 231 0.61 -5.02 15.87
CA PHE A 231 0.27 -4.92 14.44
C PHE A 231 -0.67 -3.75 14.14
N VAL A 232 -1.59 -3.40 15.07
CA VAL A 232 -2.44 -2.22 14.91
C VAL A 232 -1.60 -0.95 14.93
N ALA A 233 -0.64 -0.83 15.85
CA ALA A 233 0.27 0.30 15.90
C ALA A 233 1.12 0.42 14.63
N VAL A 234 1.64 -0.71 14.12
CA VAL A 234 2.37 -0.74 12.85
C VAL A 234 1.47 -0.31 11.69
N PHE A 235 0.25 -0.82 11.59
CA PHE A 235 -0.70 -0.41 10.55
C PHE A 235 -1.00 1.10 10.60
N VAL A 236 -1.26 1.64 11.79
CA VAL A 236 -1.52 3.07 11.97
C VAL A 236 -0.28 3.89 11.59
N PHE A 237 0.91 3.46 11.98
CA PHE A 237 2.16 4.11 11.60
C PHE A 237 2.40 4.09 10.09
N CYS A 238 2.22 2.94 9.45
CA CYS A 238 2.55 2.73 8.05
C CYS A 238 1.57 3.44 7.12
N PHE A 239 0.27 3.45 7.43
CA PHE A 239 -0.76 3.91 6.48
C PHE A 239 -1.56 5.13 6.93
N ARG A 240 -1.58 5.44 8.24
CA ARG A 240 -2.41 6.51 8.82
C ARG A 240 -1.61 7.61 9.51
N SER A 241 -0.29 7.49 9.57
CA SER A 241 0.55 8.49 10.22
C SER A 241 0.61 9.80 9.41
N PRO A 242 0.86 10.94 10.06
CA PRO A 242 1.13 12.19 9.35
C PRO A 242 2.34 12.09 8.41
N LEU A 243 3.28 11.18 8.69
CA LEU A 243 4.43 10.93 7.84
C LEU A 243 4.01 10.29 6.51
N TYR A 244 3.15 9.27 6.54
CA TYR A 244 2.61 8.64 5.34
C TYR A 244 1.94 9.65 4.40
N TRP A 245 1.09 10.52 4.94
CA TRP A 245 0.40 11.55 4.14
C TRP A 245 1.34 12.61 3.59
N LYS A 246 2.29 13.10 4.41
CA LYS A 246 3.33 14.03 3.95
C LYS A 246 4.18 13.46 2.81
N LEU A 247 4.39 12.15 2.78
CA LEU A 247 5.10 11.49 1.68
C LEU A 247 4.22 11.38 0.43
N GLY A 248 2.90 11.21 0.59
CA GLY A 248 1.93 11.16 -0.51
C GLY A 248 1.80 12.48 -1.27
N ASP A 249 1.97 13.59 -0.58
CA ASP A 249 1.92 14.94 -1.17
C ASP A 249 3.23 15.38 -1.83
N LYS A 250 4.31 14.60 -1.73
CA LYS A 250 5.60 14.97 -2.34
C LYS A 250 5.54 14.85 -3.87
N PRO A 251 5.94 15.91 -4.61
CA PRO A 251 6.03 15.83 -6.06
C PRO A 251 7.20 14.91 -6.48
N GLY A 252 7.13 14.39 -7.71
CA GLY A 252 8.21 13.59 -8.31
C GLY A 252 8.07 12.07 -8.17
N TYR A 253 7.01 11.58 -7.53
CA TYR A 253 6.76 10.14 -7.36
C TYR A 253 5.41 9.68 -7.92
N PRO A 254 5.00 10.10 -9.15
CA PRO A 254 3.67 9.81 -9.67
C PRO A 254 3.44 8.30 -9.80
N LEU A 255 2.20 7.87 -9.59
CA LEU A 255 1.79 6.49 -9.86
C LEU A 255 1.77 6.25 -11.37
N THR A 256 2.22 5.08 -11.81
CA THR A 256 2.00 4.64 -13.19
C THR A 256 0.57 4.13 -13.34
N GLU A 257 0.05 4.05 -14.58
CA GLU A 257 -1.27 3.46 -14.84
C GLU A 257 -1.39 2.03 -14.29
N GLN A 258 -0.35 1.21 -14.53
CA GLN A 258 -0.30 -0.17 -14.06
C GLN A 258 -0.29 -0.23 -12.53
N THR A 259 0.50 0.62 -11.87
CA THR A 259 0.56 0.65 -10.41
C THR A 259 -0.75 1.16 -9.82
N ALA A 260 -1.29 2.26 -10.36
CA ALA A 260 -2.49 2.90 -9.84
C ALA A 260 -3.74 2.03 -10.00
N PHE A 261 -3.98 1.53 -11.21
CA PHE A 261 -5.25 0.90 -11.60
C PHE A 261 -5.14 -0.60 -11.86
N GLY A 262 -3.92 -1.12 -11.98
CA GLY A 262 -3.68 -2.50 -12.36
C GLY A 262 -4.28 -2.84 -13.73
N LEU A 263 -4.79 -4.07 -13.86
CA LEU A 263 -5.51 -4.51 -15.06
C LEU A 263 -6.87 -3.82 -15.23
N VAL A 264 -7.42 -3.18 -14.19
CA VAL A 264 -8.73 -2.54 -14.21
C VAL A 264 -8.57 -1.08 -14.63
N ARG A 265 -8.39 -0.83 -15.93
CA ARG A 265 -8.40 0.54 -16.45
C ARG A 265 -9.77 1.18 -16.25
N PRO A 266 -9.87 2.40 -15.67
CA PRO A 266 -11.10 3.17 -15.73
C PRO A 266 -11.48 3.38 -17.20
N LYS A 267 -12.76 3.21 -17.56
CA LYS A 267 -13.25 3.70 -18.85
C LYS A 267 -13.08 5.22 -18.84
N GLN A 268 -12.08 5.74 -19.57
CA GLN A 268 -11.94 7.18 -19.77
C GLN A 268 -13.25 7.75 -20.30
N LYS A 269 -13.67 8.91 -19.79
CA LYS A 269 -14.84 9.60 -20.33
C LYS A 269 -14.60 9.91 -21.82
N PRO A 270 -15.64 9.85 -22.67
CA PRO A 270 -15.51 10.07 -24.11
C PRO A 270 -14.86 11.41 -24.49
N GLU A 271 -15.03 12.44 -23.67
CA GLU A 271 -14.45 13.77 -23.90
C GLU A 271 -12.92 13.77 -23.82
N THR A 272 -12.34 13.08 -22.83
CA THR A 272 -10.88 12.98 -22.67
C THR A 272 -10.25 12.14 -23.78
N GLN A 273 -10.98 11.15 -24.30
CA GLN A 273 -10.56 10.37 -25.47
C GLN A 273 -10.58 11.21 -26.75
N ARG A 274 -11.57 12.09 -26.93
CA ARG A 274 -11.64 13.00 -28.08
C ARG A 274 -10.51 14.02 -28.08
N GLU A 275 -10.15 14.57 -26.91
CA GLU A 275 -9.03 15.50 -26.79
C GLU A 275 -7.68 14.83 -27.08
N SER A 276 -7.45 13.63 -26.53
CA SER A 276 -6.26 12.83 -26.83
C SER A 276 -6.16 12.47 -28.32
N GLN A 277 -7.27 12.08 -28.95
CA GLN A 277 -7.31 11.79 -30.38
C GLN A 277 -7.11 13.04 -31.25
N ALA A 278 -7.66 14.18 -30.84
CA ALA A 278 -7.49 15.44 -31.55
C ALA A 278 -6.04 15.94 -31.48
N SER A 279 -5.39 15.87 -30.31
CA SER A 279 -3.96 16.23 -30.17
C SER A 279 -3.04 15.27 -30.93
N ALA A 280 -3.37 13.98 -31.00
CA ALA A 280 -2.61 13.02 -31.80
C ALA A 280 -2.78 13.24 -33.32
N GLN A 281 -3.93 13.76 -33.76
CA GLN A 281 -4.17 14.11 -35.17
C GLN A 281 -3.52 15.44 -35.56
N SER A 282 -3.39 16.42 -34.66
CA SER A 282 -2.72 17.70 -34.97
C SER A 282 -1.19 17.62 -35.05
N LEU A 283 -0.61 16.49 -34.64
CA LEU A 283 0.84 16.22 -34.70
C LEU A 283 1.23 15.40 -35.94
N ARG A 284 0.28 15.04 -36.80
CA ARG A 284 0.51 14.43 -38.13
C ARG A 284 0.32 15.45 -39.23
#